data_AF-A0A914Z9F6-F1
#
_entry.id   AF-A0A914Z9F6-F1
#
_cell.length_a   1.000
_cell.length_b   1.000
_cell.length_c   1.000
_cell.angle_alpha   90.00
_cell.angle_beta   90.00
_cell.angle_gamma   90.00
#
_symmetry.space_group_name_H-M   'P 1'
#
loop_
_entity.id
_entity.type
_entity.pdbx_description
1 polymer ?
#
loop_
_entity_poly.entity_id
_entity_poly.type
_entity_poly.pdbx_seq_one_letter_code
_entity_poly.pdbx_strand_id
1 'polypeptide(L)'
;MIDQINSELSASDETSNICSKLLLNNTAEIIVKDYGGEQSIRIYKITFSTIPGNAKFWGVISFDPNTEKLQIISMKFLRLNAYGSQAECAKKSDLASYCFCI
;
A
#
# COMPACT_ATOMS: atom_id res chain seq x y z
N MET A 1 8.03 3.60 8.13
CA MET A 1 7.23 2.57 7.42
C MET A 1 5.78 3.00 7.22
N ILE A 2 5.00 3.19 8.29
CA ILE A 2 3.57 3.52 8.20
C ILE A 2 3.34 4.82 7.40
N ASP A 3 4.10 5.88 7.70
CA ASP A 3 3.95 7.16 7.01
C ASP A 3 4.29 7.08 5.51
N GLN A 4 5.29 6.28 5.15
CA GLN A 4 5.65 6.06 3.75
C GLN A 4 4.56 5.27 3.00
N ILE A 5 4.00 4.22 3.62
CA ILE A 5 2.89 3.47 3.04
C ILE A 5 1.67 4.38 2.88
N ASN A 6 1.35 5.18 3.90
CA ASN A 6 0.25 6.14 3.84
C ASN A 6 0.49 7.22 2.77
N SER A 7 1.73 7.68 2.57
CA SER A 7 2.07 8.62 1.50
C SER A 7 1.76 8.04 0.12
N GLU A 8 2.13 6.79 -0.14
CA GLU A 8 1.80 6.10 -1.40
C GLU A 8 0.29 5.90 -1.59
N LEU A 9 -0.42 5.52 -0.52
CA LEU A 9 -1.89 5.41 -0.54
C LEU A 9 -2.59 6.76 -0.75
N SER A 10 -1.94 7.86 -0.37
CA SER A 10 -2.48 9.22 -0.52
C SER A 10 -2.32 9.77 -1.94
N ALA A 11 -1.42 9.21 -2.76
CA ALA A 11 -1.17 9.70 -4.11
C ALA A 11 -2.36 9.47 -5.08
N SER A 12 -3.41 8.74 -4.64
CA SER A 12 -4.61 8.49 -5.43
C SER A 12 -5.79 9.42 -5.17
N ASP A 13 -5.64 10.38 -4.25
CA ASP A 13 -6.71 11.31 -3.81
C ASP A 13 -7.11 12.34 -4.89
N GLU A 14 -6.36 12.44 -5.99
CA GLU A 14 -6.46 13.56 -6.93
C GLU A 14 -7.70 13.61 -7.85
N THR A 15 -8.64 12.66 -7.79
CA THR A 15 -9.64 12.54 -8.89
C THR A 15 -11.11 12.63 -8.53
N SER A 16 -11.50 12.67 -7.25
CA SER A 16 -12.93 12.66 -6.91
C SER A 16 -13.22 13.01 -5.44
N ASN A 17 -14.04 14.03 -5.20
CA ASN A 17 -14.60 14.36 -3.88
C ASN A 17 -15.53 13.27 -3.30
N ILE A 18 -15.69 12.14 -4.00
CA ILE A 18 -16.60 11.03 -3.65
C ILE A 18 -15.83 9.91 -2.96
N CYS A 19 -14.50 9.86 -3.09
CA CYS A 19 -13.69 8.75 -2.62
C CYS A 19 -12.90 9.17 -1.36
N SER A 20 -12.81 8.27 -0.38
CA SER A 20 -12.13 8.51 0.89
C SER A 20 -10.66 8.15 0.80
N LYS A 21 -9.82 8.93 1.47
CA LYS A 21 -8.40 8.65 1.64
C LYS A 21 -8.18 7.29 2.30
N LEU A 22 -7.39 6.42 1.65
CA LEU A 22 -6.97 5.15 2.23
C LEU A 22 -5.84 5.37 3.23
N LEU A 23 -5.98 4.76 4.39
CA LEU A 23 -4.96 4.73 5.44
C LEU A 23 -4.66 3.29 5.81
N LEU A 24 -3.40 3.00 6.10
CA LEU A 24 -2.99 1.73 6.66
C LEU A 24 -3.75 1.46 7.96
N ASN A 25 -4.36 0.29 8.05
CA ASN A 25 -5.00 -0.17 9.27
C ASN A 25 -3.92 -0.66 10.24
N ASN A 26 -3.50 0.20 11.17
CA ASN A 26 -2.48 -0.10 12.18
C ASN A 26 -2.95 -1.08 13.26
N THR A 27 -4.24 -1.44 13.29
CA THR A 27 -4.78 -2.49 14.16
C THR A 27 -4.87 -3.85 13.48
N ALA A 28 -4.71 -3.89 12.15
CA ALA A 28 -4.64 -5.14 11.40
C ALA A 28 -3.21 -5.67 11.35
N GLU A 29 -3.08 -6.99 11.23
CA GLU A 29 -1.79 -7.65 11.07
C GLU A 29 -1.08 -7.17 9.79
N ILE A 30 0.18 -6.78 9.93
CA ILE A 30 1.09 -6.54 8.81
C ILE A 30 1.97 -7.77 8.68
N ILE A 31 1.76 -8.55 7.63
CA ILE A 31 2.56 -9.75 7.39
C ILE A 31 3.82 -9.35 6.64
N VAL A 32 4.97 -9.61 7.24
CA VAL A 32 6.29 -9.33 6.67
C VAL A 32 6.99 -10.65 6.40
N LYS A 33 7.33 -10.91 5.14
CA LYS A 33 8.10 -12.09 4.73
C LYS A 33 9.46 -11.65 4.21
N ASP A 34 10.53 -12.14 4.82
CA ASP A 34 11.90 -11.94 4.36
C ASP A 34 12.12 -12.71 3.04
N TYR A 35 12.64 -12.02 2.03
CA TYR A 35 13.00 -12.59 0.72
C TYR A 35 14.52 -12.69 0.53
N GLY A 36 15.31 -12.36 1.55
CA GLY A 36 16.76 -12.24 1.47
C GLY A 36 17.20 -10.94 0.80
N GLY A 37 18.51 -10.73 0.69
CA GLY A 37 19.10 -9.58 0.03
C GLY A 37 20.63 -9.60 0.10
N GLU A 38 21.30 -8.73 -0.65
CA GLU A 38 22.76 -8.59 -0.56
C GLU A 38 23.18 -7.99 0.78
N GLN A 39 24.46 -8.17 1.13
CA GLN A 39 25.09 -8.10 2.48
C GLN A 39 24.67 -6.95 3.42
N SER A 40 24.03 -5.88 2.92
CA SER A 40 23.56 -4.74 3.70
C SER A 40 22.12 -4.30 3.42
N ILE A 41 21.36 -4.91 2.50
CA ILE A 41 19.97 -4.52 2.22
C ILE A 41 19.07 -5.74 2.34
N ARG A 42 18.08 -5.67 3.23
CA ARG A 42 17.08 -6.74 3.39
C ARG A 42 15.85 -6.42 2.56
N ILE A 43 15.33 -7.43 1.85
CA ILE A 43 14.11 -7.29 1.05
C ILE A 43 12.97 -8.01 1.76
N TYR A 44 11.84 -7.31 1.89
CA TYR A 44 10.64 -7.85 2.49
C TYR A 44 9.45 -7.73 1.55
N LYS A 45 8.67 -8.80 1.48
CA LYS A 45 7.29 -8.71 1.00
C LYS A 45 6.42 -8.34 2.18
N ILE A 46 5.71 -7.23 2.07
CA ILE A 46 4.71 -6.81 3.06
C ILE A 46 3.31 -7.07 2.53
N THR A 47 2.41 -7.46 3.42
CA THR A 47 0.97 -7.52 3.16
C THR A 47 0.27 -6.77 4.29
N PHE A 48 -0.62 -5.85 3.95
CA PHE A 48 -1.32 -4.99 4.91
C PHE A 48 -2.75 -4.75 4.47
N SER A 49 -3.56 -4.23 5.39
CA SER A 49 -4.94 -3.82 5.10
C SER A 49 -5.11 -2.33 5.29
N THR A 50 -6.07 -1.72 4.61
CA THR A 50 -6.41 -0.30 4.75
C THR A 50 -7.79 -0.09 5.34
N ILE A 51 -7.99 1.08 5.93
CA ILE A 51 -9.29 1.65 6.26
C ILE A 51 -9.49 2.94 5.46
N PRO A 52 -10.73 3.25 5.03
CA PRO A 52 -11.91 2.40 5.07
C PRO A 52 -11.85 1.21 4.07
N GLY A 53 -12.79 0.26 4.20
CA GLY A 53 -13.03 -0.78 3.19
C GLY A 53 -12.24 -2.09 3.33
N ASN A 54 -11.30 -2.19 4.27
CA ASN A 54 -10.51 -3.40 4.52
C ASN A 54 -9.85 -3.96 3.25
N ALA A 55 -9.39 -3.07 2.36
CA ALA A 55 -8.68 -3.47 1.16
C ALA A 55 -7.32 -4.05 1.57
N LYS A 56 -6.98 -5.21 1.01
CA LYS A 56 -5.73 -5.92 1.29
C LYS A 56 -4.75 -5.61 0.18
N PHE A 57 -3.53 -5.24 0.54
CA PHE A 57 -2.48 -4.90 -0.39
C PHE A 57 -1.23 -5.72 -0.11
N TRP A 58 -0.40 -5.88 -1.13
CA TRP A 58 0.96 -6.35 -0.98
C TRP A 58 1.94 -5.47 -1.75
N GLY A 59 3.19 -5.47 -1.31
CA GLY A 59 4.29 -4.86 -2.04
C GLY A 59 5.63 -5.37 -1.55
N VAL A 60 6.69 -4.84 -2.17
CA VAL A 60 8.06 -5.19 -1.82
C VAL A 60 8.76 -3.94 -1.32
N ILE A 61 9.37 -4.06 -0.15
CA ILE A 61 10.17 -3.00 0.48
C ILE A 61 11.60 -3.51 0.65
N SER A 62 12.55 -2.59 0.60
CA SER A 62 13.92 -2.77 1.02
C SER A 62 14.12 -2.02 2.33
N PHE A 63 14.95 -2.60 3.18
CA PHE A 63 15.38 -2.00 4.44
C PHE A 63 16.89 -2.10 4.53
N ASP A 64 17.53 -0.95 4.69
CA ASP A 64 18.95 -0.87 4.99
C ASP A 64 19.11 -0.73 6.52
N PRO A 65 19.65 -1.76 7.21
CA PRO A 65 19.83 -1.74 8.66
C PRO A 65 20.94 -0.77 9.10
N ASN A 66 21.83 -0.33 8.20
CA ASN A 66 22.89 0.63 8.56
C ASN A 66 22.36 2.06 8.59
N THR A 67 21.40 2.38 7.72
CA THR A 67 20.81 3.72 7.63
C THR A 67 19.40 3.80 8.23
N GLU A 68 18.85 2.67 8.66
CA GLU A 68 17.46 2.48 9.09
C GLU A 68 16.44 2.98 8.05
N LYS A 69 16.86 3.09 6.79
CA LYS A 69 16.00 3.58 5.71
C LYS A 69 15.18 2.44 5.14
N LEU A 70 13.88 2.69 5.05
CA LEU A 70 12.96 1.86 4.30
C LEU A 70 12.68 2.52 2.96
N GLN A 71 12.82 1.75 1.89
CA GLN A 71 12.50 2.17 0.54
C GLN A 71 11.55 1.17 -0.09
N ILE A 72 10.45 1.66 -0.65
CA ILE A 72 9.50 0.84 -1.37
C ILE A 72 10.12 0.51 -2.73
N ILE A 73 10.36 -0.78 -3.00
CA ILE A 73 10.96 -1.25 -4.26
C ILE A 73 9.90 -1.28 -5.36
N SER A 74 8.67 -1.67 -5.02
CA SER A 74 7.54 -1.61 -5.95
C SER A 74 6.96 -0.20 -5.95
N MET A 75 7.07 0.54 -7.06
CA MET A 75 6.46 1.86 -7.21
C MET A 75 4.93 1.89 -6.95
N LYS A 76 4.27 0.73 -6.87
CA LYS A 76 2.84 0.59 -6.55
C LYS A 76 2.60 -0.64 -5.67
N PHE A 77 1.79 -0.49 -4.62
CA PHE A 77 1.20 -1.62 -3.90
C PHE A 77 0.07 -2.23 -4.73
N LEU A 78 0.00 -3.56 -4.73
CA LEU A 78 -1.01 -4.30 -5.49
C LEU A 78 -2.11 -4.79 -4.56
N ARG A 79 -3.36 -4.49 -4.91
CA ARG A 79 -4.52 -4.98 -4.15
C ARG A 79 -4.68 -6.50 -4.36
N LEU A 80 -4.89 -7.23 -3.28
CA LEU A 80 -5.04 -8.68 -3.23
C LEU A 80 -6.50 -9.13 -3.28
N ASN A 81 -7.42 -8.34 -2.74
CA ASN A 81 -8.85 -8.65 -2.71
C ASN A 81 -9.63 -7.86 -3.77
N ALA A 82 -10.76 -8.43 -4.20
CA ALA A 82 -11.64 -7.79 -5.18
C ALA A 82 -12.11 -6.40 -4.71
N TYR A 83 -12.29 -5.51 -5.68
CA TYR A 83 -12.71 -4.12 -5.44
C TYR A 83 -14.20 -3.99 -5.09
N GLY A 84 -15.03 -4.95 -5.50
CA GLY A 84 -16.49 -4.76 -5.47
C GLY A 84 -16.89 -3.52 -6.29
N SER A 85 -17.85 -2.74 -5.78
CA SER A 85 -18.24 -1.44 -6.35
C SER A 85 -17.27 -0.29 -6.03
N GLN A 86 -16.27 -0.50 -5.17
CA GLN A 86 -15.42 0.58 -4.65
C GLN A 86 -14.47 1.19 -5.70
N ALA A 87 -14.25 0.50 -6.81
CA ALA A 87 -13.39 0.98 -7.92
C ALA A 87 -14.16 1.81 -8.96
N GLU A 88 -15.49 1.87 -8.90
CA GLU A 88 -16.32 2.49 -9.94
C GLU A 88 -16.11 4.01 -10.04
N CYS A 89 -15.69 4.69 -8.96
CA CYS A 89 -15.40 6.12 -9.01
C CYS A 89 -14.08 6.48 -9.73
N ALA A 90 -13.19 5.50 -9.97
CA ALA A 90 -11.87 5.77 -10.54
C ALA A 90 -11.90 5.73 -12.07
N LYS A 91 -11.79 6.91 -12.71
CA LYS A 91 -11.72 7.01 -14.19
C LYS A 91 -10.38 6.57 -14.76
N LYS A 92 -9.31 6.59 -13.96
CA LYS A 92 -7.96 6.12 -14.36
C LYS A 92 -7.71 4.75 -13.74
N SER A 93 -7.35 3.78 -14.58
CA SER A 93 -7.06 2.40 -14.16
C SER A 93 -5.96 2.32 -13.09
N ASP A 94 -4.96 3.20 -13.18
CA ASP A 94 -3.87 3.28 -12.20
C ASP A 94 -4.30 3.72 -10.79
N LEU A 95 -5.42 4.46 -10.69
CA LEU A 95 -5.97 4.94 -9.43
C LEU A 95 -6.99 3.97 -8.83
N ALA A 96 -7.58 3.11 -9.66
CA ALA A 96 -8.54 2.10 -9.22
C ALA A 96 -7.98 1.22 -8.10
N SER A 97 -6.66 0.95 -8.13
CA SER A 97 -5.94 0.22 -7.09
C SER A 97 -6.12 0.77 -5.67
N TYR A 98 -6.28 2.08 -5.54
CA TYR A 98 -6.22 2.79 -4.26
C TYR A 98 -7.50 3.55 -3.92
N CYS A 99 -8.58 3.27 -4.65
CA CYS A 99 -9.82 3.99 -4.48
C CYS A 99 -10.81 3.25 -3.57
N PHE A 100 -11.41 4.00 -2.65
CA PHE A 100 -12.58 3.58 -1.88
C PHE A 100 -13.61 4.71 -1.91
N CYS A 101 -14.81 4.45 -2.42
CA CYS A 101 -15.93 5.38 -2.41
C CYS A 101 -17.18 4.69 -1.87
N ILE A 102 -18.04 5.49 -1.27
CA ILE A 102 -19.32 5.08 -0.67
C ILE A 102 -20.44 5.42 -1.63
#